data_AF-L0EAN2-F1
#
_entry.id   AF-L0EAN2-F1
#
_cell.length_a   1.000
_cell.length_b   1.000
_cell.length_c   1.000
_cell.angle_alpha   90.00
_cell.angle_beta   90.00
_cell.angle_gamma   90.00
#
_symmetry.space_group_name_H-M   'P 1'
#
loop_
_entity.id
_entity.type
_entity.pdbx_description
1 polymer ?
#
loop_
_entity_poly.entity_id
_entity_poly.type
_entity_poly.pdbx_seq_one_letter_code
_entity_poly.pdbx_strand_id
1 'polypeptide(L)'
;MAVRRFAALTGLVFLLLGLYGFIDPDGFGLFHLGAAHNVIHLIVGLLGLAAASGEGYAYRYSQVIGIFYLLLAVLGVFTGDLFGLMHVGLADNALHFVVGAIALYFGFVISESAQEARSYR
;
A
#
# COMPACT_ATOMS: atom_id res chain seq x y z
N MET A 1 2.07 -16.64 8.58
CA MET A 1 2.46 -15.58 9.55
C MET A 1 3.12 -14.38 8.88
N ALA A 2 4.01 -14.56 7.89
CA ALA A 2 4.70 -13.46 7.22
C ALA A 2 3.76 -12.44 6.56
N VAL A 3 2.77 -12.89 5.78
CA VAL A 3 1.79 -12.00 5.12
C VAL A 3 0.99 -11.14 6.10
N ARG A 4 0.64 -11.68 7.27
CA ARG A 4 -0.09 -10.93 8.31
C ARG A 4 0.77 -9.83 8.90
N ARG A 5 2.05 -10.11 9.12
CA ARG A 5 3.03 -9.10 9.58
C ARG A 5 3.24 -8.04 8.51
N PHE A 6 3.35 -8.44 7.24
CA PHE A 6 3.42 -7.49 6.14
C PHE A 6 2.20 -6.56 6.12
N ALA A 7 0.97 -7.10 6.14
CA ALA A 7 -0.25 -6.30 6.17
C ALA A 7 -0.33 -5.37 7.40
N ALA A 8 0.09 -5.84 8.58
CA ALA A 8 0.13 -5.02 9.80
C ALA A 8 1.16 -3.88 9.69
N LEU A 9 2.36 -4.17 9.17
CA LEU A 9 3.44 -3.20 9.03
C LEU A 9 3.09 -2.14 7.99
N THR A 10 2.64 -2.54 6.81
CA THR A 10 2.20 -1.58 5.79
C THR A 10 0.99 -0.79 6.30
N GLY A 11 0.04 -1.46 6.94
CA GLY A 11 -1.12 -0.82 7.57
C GLY A 11 -0.71 0.27 8.57
N LEU A 12 0.20 -0.06 9.48
CA LEU A 12 0.72 0.90 10.45
C LEU A 12 1.47 2.06 9.79
N VAL A 13 2.35 1.77 8.83
CA VAL A 13 3.14 2.81 8.14
C VAL A 13 2.23 3.78 7.39
N PHE A 14 1.26 3.30 6.60
CA PHE A 14 0.35 4.17 5.87
C PHE A 14 -0.61 4.92 6.79
N LEU A 15 -1.05 4.32 7.89
CA LEU A 15 -1.84 5.04 8.88
C LEU A 15 -1.06 6.20 9.48
N LEU A 16 0.20 5.96 9.88
CA LEU A 16 1.07 6.99 10.43
C LEU A 16 1.42 8.07 9.38
N LEU A 17 1.72 7.70 8.13
CA LEU A 17 1.95 8.64 7.04
C LEU A 17 0.73 9.51 6.77
N GLY A 18 -0.47 8.91 6.72
CA GLY A 18 -1.71 9.65 6.51
C GLY A 18 -2.01 10.63 7.64
N LEU A 19 -1.77 10.24 8.90
CA LEU A 19 -1.91 11.16 10.05
C LEU A 19 -0.86 12.27 10.02
N TYR A 20 0.40 11.92 9.74
CA TYR A 20 1.52 12.86 9.70
C TYR A 20 1.35 13.89 8.58
N GLY A 21 0.84 13.49 7.41
CA GLY A 21 0.62 14.39 6.29
C GLY A 21 -0.36 15.54 6.56
N PHE A 22 -1.24 15.41 7.55
CA PHE A 22 -2.08 16.53 7.99
C PHE A 22 -1.34 17.55 8.87
N ILE A 23 -0.19 17.17 9.42
CA ILE A 23 0.69 18.01 10.23
C ILE A 23 1.75 18.66 9.33
N ASP A 24 2.32 17.88 8.40
CA ASP A 24 3.33 18.30 7.45
C ASP A 24 2.98 17.81 6.03
N PRO A 25 2.22 18.62 5.26
CA PRO A 25 1.80 18.25 3.91
C PRO A 25 2.94 18.05 2.92
N ASP A 26 4.12 18.62 3.19
CA ASP A 26 5.30 18.49 2.32
C ASP A 26 6.14 17.26 2.68
N GLY A 27 5.79 16.53 3.75
CA GLY A 27 6.44 15.29 4.16
C GLY A 27 7.96 15.38 4.21
N PHE A 28 8.49 16.34 4.97
CA PHE A 28 9.90 16.72 5.04
C PHE A 28 10.49 17.27 3.73
N GLY A 29 9.64 17.81 2.85
CA GLY A 29 10.02 18.28 1.51
C GLY A 29 10.27 17.15 0.50
N LEU A 30 9.88 15.91 0.83
CA LEU A 30 10.08 14.74 -0.01
C LEU A 30 8.78 14.23 -0.65
N PHE A 31 7.65 14.36 0.03
CA PHE A 31 6.37 13.76 -0.37
C PHE A 31 5.31 14.84 -0.60
N HIS A 32 4.25 14.49 -1.33
CA HIS A 32 3.11 15.39 -1.56
C HIS A 32 1.88 14.85 -0.84
N LEU A 33 1.87 15.06 0.48
CA LEU A 33 0.88 14.53 1.41
C LEU A 33 -0.33 15.47 1.54
N GLY A 34 -0.94 15.81 0.39
CA GLY A 34 -2.18 16.57 0.35
C GLY A 34 -3.36 15.83 1.00
N ALA A 35 -4.45 16.54 1.30
CA ALA A 35 -5.61 15.98 2.01
C ALA A 35 -6.16 14.70 1.35
N ALA A 36 -6.28 14.66 0.02
CA ALA A 36 -6.73 13.48 -0.71
C ALA A 36 -5.76 12.29 -0.55
N HIS A 37 -4.46 12.52 -0.68
CA HIS A 37 -3.41 11.51 -0.48
C HIS A 37 -3.48 10.92 0.93
N ASN A 38 -3.65 11.78 1.93
CA ASN A 38 -3.70 11.36 3.33
C ASN A 38 -4.94 10.54 3.63
N VAL A 39 -6.11 10.90 3.11
CA VAL A 39 -7.33 10.10 3.28
C VAL A 39 -7.14 8.70 2.69
N ILE A 40 -6.51 8.59 1.51
CA ILE A 40 -6.19 7.29 0.90
C ILE A 40 -5.21 6.52 1.80
N HIS A 41 -4.14 7.14 2.29
CA HIS A 41 -3.20 6.51 3.21
C HIS A 41 -3.86 6.01 4.50
N LEU A 42 -4.78 6.79 5.09
CA LEU A 42 -5.53 6.38 6.27
C LEU A 42 -6.42 5.16 5.98
N ILE A 43 -7.14 5.15 4.86
CA ILE A 43 -7.98 4.02 4.46
C ILE A 43 -7.14 2.76 4.25
N VAL A 44 -6.05 2.86 3.48
CA VAL A 44 -5.12 1.75 3.24
C VAL A 44 -4.51 1.26 4.55
N GLY A 45 -4.19 2.18 5.47
CA GLY A 45 -3.64 1.89 6.78
C GLY A 45 -4.59 1.07 7.65
N LEU A 46 -5.83 1.55 7.81
CA LEU A 46 -6.88 0.87 8.58
C LEU A 46 -7.21 -0.51 7.99
N LEU A 47 -7.32 -0.62 6.67
CA LEU A 47 -7.56 -1.90 5.99
C LEU A 47 -6.41 -2.88 6.22
N GLY A 48 -5.16 -2.43 6.22
CA GLY A 48 -4.00 -3.30 6.47
C GLY A 48 -3.98 -3.86 7.88
N LEU A 49 -4.24 -3.02 8.88
CA LEU A 49 -4.36 -3.44 10.28
C LEU A 49 -5.52 -4.43 10.47
N ALA A 50 -6.68 -4.16 9.88
CA ALA A 50 -7.83 -5.05 9.93
C ALA A 50 -7.53 -6.40 9.25
N ALA A 51 -6.88 -6.37 8.08
CA ALA A 51 -6.53 -7.56 7.32
C ALA A 51 -5.49 -8.46 8.05
N ALA A 52 -4.66 -7.88 8.91
CA ALA A 52 -3.70 -8.65 9.72
C ALA A 52 -4.35 -9.63 10.71
N SER A 53 -5.67 -9.54 10.93
CA SER A 53 -6.44 -10.48 11.76
C SER A 53 -6.43 -11.92 11.22
N GLY A 54 -6.23 -12.14 9.91
CA GLY A 54 -6.24 -13.48 9.31
C GLY A 54 -5.40 -13.58 8.03
N GLU A 55 -4.84 -14.75 7.75
CA GLU A 55 -3.96 -14.93 6.58
C GLU A 55 -4.70 -14.70 5.25
N GLY A 56 -5.92 -15.22 5.11
CA GLY A 56 -6.72 -15.02 3.91
C GLY A 56 -7.03 -13.54 3.63
N TYR A 57 -7.35 -12.77 4.68
CA TYR A 57 -7.57 -11.33 4.56
C TYR A 57 -6.28 -10.59 4.21
N ALA A 58 -5.16 -10.96 4.85
CA ALA A 58 -3.85 -10.36 4.56
C ALA A 58 -3.39 -10.63 3.12
N TYR A 59 -3.64 -11.83 2.56
CA TYR A 59 -3.39 -12.11 1.14
C TYR A 59 -4.25 -11.23 0.24
N ARG A 60 -5.56 -11.17 0.47
CA ARG A 60 -6.48 -10.33 -0.32
C ARG A 60 -6.12 -8.85 -0.27
N TYR A 61 -5.78 -8.34 0.92
CA TYR A 61 -5.27 -6.98 1.10
C TYR A 61 -4.02 -6.75 0.25
N SER A 62 -3.04 -7.66 0.32
CA SER A 62 -1.77 -7.54 -0.43
C SER A 62 -1.99 -7.56 -1.94
N GLN A 63 -2.94 -8.37 -2.43
CA GLN A 63 -3.32 -8.39 -3.85
C GLN A 63 -3.94 -7.05 -4.29
N VAL A 64 -4.97 -6.59 -3.58
CA VAL A 64 -5.70 -5.36 -3.93
C VAL A 64 -4.78 -4.15 -3.86
N ILE A 65 -4.04 -4.00 -2.76
CA ILE A 65 -3.13 -2.87 -2.55
C ILE A 65 -1.92 -2.93 -3.48
N GLY A 66 -1.42 -4.13 -3.78
CA GLY A 66 -0.35 -4.32 -4.76
C GLY A 66 -0.75 -3.82 -6.15
N ILE A 67 -1.93 -4.22 -6.63
CA ILE A 67 -2.46 -3.75 -7.92
C ILE A 67 -2.69 -2.24 -7.86
N PHE A 68 -3.35 -1.77 -6.80
CA PHE A 68 -3.67 -0.35 -6.63
C PHE A 68 -2.42 0.53 -6.70
N TYR A 69 -1.39 0.25 -5.91
CA TYR A 69 -0.19 1.08 -5.90
C TYR A 69 0.69 0.94 -7.14
N LEU A 70 0.74 -0.21 -7.81
CA LEU A 70 1.43 -0.29 -9.10
C LEU A 70 0.71 0.50 -10.18
N LEU A 71 -0.63 0.48 -10.20
CA LEU A 71 -1.40 1.32 -11.13
C LEU A 71 -1.16 2.80 -10.84
N LEU A 72 -1.15 3.21 -9.57
CA LEU A 72 -0.80 4.58 -9.20
C LEU A 72 0.63 4.93 -9.63
N ALA A 73 1.59 4.04 -9.42
CA ALA A 73 2.98 4.26 -9.81
C ALA A 73 3.14 4.42 -11.33
N VAL A 74 2.45 3.59 -12.10
CA VAL A 74 2.45 3.68 -13.58
C VAL A 74 1.82 5.00 -14.01
N LEU A 75 0.62 5.33 -13.51
CA LEU A 75 -0.06 6.57 -13.85
C LEU A 75 0.76 7.81 -13.46
N GLY A 76 1.36 7.80 -12.26
CA GLY A 76 2.17 8.90 -11.74
C GLY A 76 3.39 9.21 -12.62
N VAL A 77 4.01 8.21 -13.25
CA VAL A 77 5.09 8.46 -14.24
C VAL A 77 4.59 9.29 -15.43
N PHE A 78 3.36 9.06 -15.88
CA PHE A 78 2.83 9.70 -17.09
C PHE A 78 2.11 11.02 -16.81
N THR A 79 1.47 11.16 -15.64
CA THR A 79 0.62 12.32 -15.35
C THR A 79 1.25 13.26 -14.33
N GLY A 80 2.06 12.77 -13.38
CA GLY A 80 2.59 13.55 -12.24
C GLY A 80 1.53 14.07 -11.26
N ASP A 81 0.25 13.99 -11.65
CA ASP A 81 -0.91 14.39 -10.88
C ASP A 81 -2.09 13.49 -11.26
N LEU A 82 -2.81 13.03 -10.25
CA LEU A 82 -3.95 12.13 -10.42
C LEU A 82 -5.24 12.93 -10.35
N PHE A 83 -5.79 13.19 -11.53
CA PHE A 83 -7.08 13.85 -11.74
C PHE A 83 -7.21 15.26 -11.13
N GLY A 84 -6.11 16.00 -10.93
CA GLY A 84 -6.15 17.33 -10.28
C GLY A 84 -6.28 17.28 -8.76
N LEU A 85 -6.32 16.08 -8.17
CA LEU A 85 -6.65 15.88 -6.76
C LEU A 85 -5.43 15.50 -5.92
N MET A 86 -4.38 14.96 -6.55
CA MET A 86 -3.30 14.31 -5.84
C MET A 86 -2.02 14.35 -6.68
N HIS A 87 -1.14 15.28 -6.33
CA HIS A 87 0.20 15.33 -6.91
C HIS A 87 0.99 14.08 -6.49
N VAL A 88 1.69 13.47 -7.45
CA VAL A 88 2.51 12.29 -7.22
C VAL A 88 3.92 12.62 -7.71
N GLY A 89 4.74 13.14 -6.80
CA GLY A 89 6.14 13.41 -7.07
C GLY A 89 6.95 12.11 -7.21
N LEU A 90 8.22 12.25 -7.57
CA LEU A 90 9.10 11.09 -7.79
C LEU A 90 9.19 10.18 -6.55
N ALA A 91 9.29 10.76 -5.35
CA ALA A 91 9.38 9.98 -4.11
C ALA A 91 8.07 9.27 -3.78
N ASP A 92 6.92 9.94 -3.95
CA ASP A 92 5.59 9.33 -3.82
C ASP A 92 5.46 8.14 -4.79
N ASN A 93 5.86 8.35 -6.04
CA ASN A 93 5.78 7.35 -7.09
C ASN A 93 6.69 6.14 -6.82
N ALA A 94 7.91 6.38 -6.33
CA ALA A 94 8.84 5.32 -5.94
C ALA A 94 8.31 4.51 -4.74
N LEU A 95 7.73 5.18 -3.73
CA LEU A 95 7.09 4.53 -2.60
C LEU A 95 5.94 3.61 -3.07
N HIS A 96 5.04 4.13 -3.93
CA HIS A 96 3.96 3.35 -4.52
C HIS A 96 4.47 2.14 -5.29
N PHE A 97 5.50 2.32 -6.12
CA PHE A 97 6.08 1.22 -6.89
C PHE A 97 6.63 0.11 -5.98
N VAL A 98 7.47 0.47 -5.00
CA VAL A 98 8.13 -0.49 -4.11
C VAL A 98 7.11 -1.24 -3.26
N VAL A 99 6.18 -0.51 -2.62
CA VAL A 99 5.12 -1.12 -1.81
C VAL A 99 4.24 -2.01 -2.69
N GLY A 100 3.85 -1.53 -3.87
CA GLY A 100 3.00 -2.26 -4.81
C GLY A 100 3.63 -3.58 -5.24
N ALA A 101 4.90 -3.55 -5.63
CA ALA A 101 5.65 -4.73 -6.06
C ALA A 101 5.78 -5.77 -4.93
N ILE A 102 6.14 -5.34 -3.71
CA ILE A 102 6.25 -6.24 -2.55
C ILE A 102 4.88 -6.82 -2.19
N ALA A 103 3.83 -6.00 -2.22
CA ALA A 103 2.46 -6.44 -1.92
C ALA A 103 1.96 -7.48 -2.94
N LEU A 104 2.23 -7.30 -4.24
CA LEU A 104 1.91 -8.32 -5.24
C LEU A 104 2.67 -9.63 -5.01
N TYR A 105 3.95 -9.56 -4.63
CA TYR A 105 4.73 -10.75 -4.31
C TYR A 105 4.10 -11.55 -3.15
N PHE A 106 3.73 -10.87 -2.06
CA PHE A 106 3.00 -11.51 -0.96
C PHE A 106 1.59 -11.98 -1.37
N GLY A 107 0.89 -11.19 -2.18
CA GLY A 107 -0.49 -11.41 -2.57
C GLY A 107 -0.69 -12.58 -3.54
N PHE A 108 0.24 -12.81 -4.47
CA PHE A 108 0.11 -13.83 -5.51
C PHE A 108 1.11 -14.97 -5.36
N VAL A 109 2.41 -14.67 -5.19
CA VAL A 109 3.44 -15.72 -5.16
C VAL A 109 3.41 -16.49 -3.84
N ILE A 110 3.43 -15.77 -2.72
CA ILE A 110 3.41 -16.41 -1.38
C ILE A 110 2.05 -17.07 -1.10
N SER A 111 0.95 -16.50 -1.60
CA SER A 111 -0.39 -17.05 -1.38
C SER A 111 -0.59 -18.39 -2.09
N GLU A 112 -0.13 -18.51 -3.35
CA GLU A 112 -0.17 -19.73 -4.15
C GLU A 112 0.64 -20.86 -3.49
N SER A 113 1.89 -20.58 -3.12
CA SER A 113 2.75 -21.54 -2.40
C SER A 113 2.10 -22.05 -1.10
N ALA A 114 1.42 -21.17 -0.38
CA ALA A 114 0.72 -21.55 0.85
C ALA A 114 -0.58 -22.33 0.60
N GLN A 115 -1.25 -22.14 -0.53
CA GLN A 115 -2.42 -22.92 -0.94
C GLN A 115 -2.01 -24.34 -1.36
N GLU A 116 -0.97 -24.48 -2.17
CA GLU A 116 -0.42 -25.77 -2.59
C GLU A 116 0.01 -26.63 -1.39
N ALA A 117 0.74 -26.03 -0.44
CA ALA A 117 1.14 -26.75 0.78
C ALA A 117 -0.04 -27.21 1.65
N ARG A 118 -1.21 -26.58 1.53
CA ARG A 118 -2.45 -27.00 2.23
C ARG A 118 -3.20 -28.11 1.51
N SER A 119 -3.14 -28.19 0.18
CA SER A 119 -3.83 -29.26 -0.57
C SER A 119 -3.20 -30.64 -0.38
N TYR A 120 -1.96 -30.70 0.09
CA TYR A 120 -1.25 -31.96 0.39
C TYR A 120 -1.40 -32.43 1.86
N ARG A 121 -2.16 -31.71 2.69
CA ARG A 121 -2.46 -32.08 4.09
C ARG A 121 -3.85 -32.66 4.21
#